data_AF-A0A5P9GTN2-F1
#
_entry.id   AF-A0A5P9GTN2-F1
#
_cell.length_a   1.000
_cell.length_b   1.000
_cell.length_c   1.000
_cell.angle_alpha   90.00
_cell.angle_beta   90.00
_cell.angle_gamma   90.00
#
_symmetry.space_group_name_H-M   'P 1'
#
loop_
_entity.id
_entity.type
_entity.pdbx_description
1 polymer ?
#
loop_
_entity_poly.entity_id
_entity_poly.type
_entity_poly.pdbx_seq_one_letter_code
_entity_poly.pdbx_strand_id
1 'polypeptide(L)'
;MPSPFSDEQLGKTISLLWLFAILNTIFRDIHQLVVAQTIEEILAGQMNGNPVTESAMFAGAFAVELFLLGMLLSRLLKQKHARLFNLVVAPLAALGTFIAPPTDLDDYFFATVVLVTFGAIFALALKWRTSASAINRVTYAEKAPS
;
A
#
# COMPACT_ATOMS: atom_id res chain seq x y z
N MET A 1 22.57 1.34 0.18
CA MET A 1 23.04 0.27 -0.72
C MET A 1 22.12 0.17 -1.93
N PRO A 2 22.62 -0.11 -3.14
CA PRO A 2 21.79 -0.43 -4.30
C PRO A 2 20.92 -1.67 -4.04
N SER A 3 19.74 -1.74 -4.64
CA SER A 3 18.89 -2.94 -4.59
C SER A 3 19.60 -4.12 -5.27
N PRO A 4 19.56 -5.34 -4.70
CA PRO A 4 20.05 -6.54 -5.41
C PRO A 4 19.16 -6.97 -6.58
N PHE A 5 17.95 -6.39 -6.70
CA PHE A 5 16.96 -6.73 -7.73
C PHE A 5 17.02 -5.80 -8.94
N SER A 6 16.73 -6.34 -10.13
CA SER A 6 16.49 -5.54 -11.33
C SER A 6 15.20 -4.71 -11.20
N ASP A 7 15.06 -3.68 -12.03
CA ASP A 7 13.87 -2.81 -11.99
C ASP A 7 12.57 -3.56 -12.28
N GLU A 8 12.61 -4.51 -13.20
CA GLU A 8 11.47 -5.37 -13.51
C GLU A 8 11.11 -6.27 -12.32
N GLN A 9 12.13 -6.82 -11.63
CA GLN A 9 11.93 -7.62 -10.43
C GLN A 9 11.34 -6.80 -9.29
N LEU A 10 11.79 -5.54 -9.11
CA LEU A 10 11.22 -4.62 -8.12
C LEU A 10 9.73 -4.35 -8.39
N GLY A 11 9.37 -4.04 -9.64
CA GLY A 11 7.97 -3.78 -9.99
C GLY A 11 7.07 -5.00 -9.79
N LYS A 12 7.55 -6.20 -10.14
CA LYS A 12 6.83 -7.47 -9.86
C LYS A 12 6.68 -7.71 -8.36
N THR A 13 7.73 -7.48 -7.57
CA THR A 13 7.71 -7.68 -6.12
C THR A 13 6.75 -6.71 -5.44
N ILE A 14 6.80 -5.43 -5.78
CA ILE A 14 5.90 -4.42 -5.22
C ILE A 14 4.45 -4.72 -5.61
N SER A 15 4.20 -5.15 -6.85
CA SER A 15 2.87 -5.58 -7.30
C SER A 15 2.33 -6.77 -6.50
N LEU A 16 3.17 -7.76 -6.19
CA LEU A 16 2.80 -8.88 -5.32
C LEU A 16 2.54 -8.44 -3.88
N LEU A 17 3.28 -7.45 -3.36
CA LEU A 17 3.02 -6.89 -2.03
C LEU A 17 1.69 -6.14 -1.97
N TRP A 18 1.31 -5.42 -3.03
CA TRP A 18 -0.03 -4.82 -3.15
C TRP A 18 -1.12 -5.90 -3.16
N LEU A 19 -0.94 -6.96 -3.95
CA LEU A 19 -1.87 -8.10 -3.94
C LEU A 19 -1.97 -8.73 -2.55
N PHE A 20 -0.84 -8.91 -1.85
CA PHE A 20 -0.83 -9.42 -0.48
C PHE A 20 -1.59 -8.50 0.48
N ALA A 21 -1.40 -7.18 0.40
CA ALA A 21 -2.15 -6.21 1.20
C ALA A 21 -3.66 -6.29 0.91
N ILE A 22 -4.05 -6.31 -0.37
CA ILE A 22 -5.46 -6.46 -0.81
C ILE A 22 -6.08 -7.72 -0.21
N LEU A 23 -5.40 -8.87 -0.33
CA LEU A 23 -5.91 -10.13 0.20
C LEU A 23 -6.05 -10.08 1.72
N ASN A 24 -5.08 -9.51 2.45
CA ASN A 24 -5.19 -9.36 3.91
C ASN A 24 -6.38 -8.49 4.31
N THR A 25 -6.60 -7.36 3.62
CA THR A 25 -7.76 -6.50 3.88
C THR A 25 -9.07 -7.23 3.58
N ILE A 26 -9.19 -7.90 2.43
CA ILE A 26 -10.40 -8.66 2.07
C ILE A 26 -10.66 -9.78 3.09
N PHE A 27 -9.64 -10.54 3.48
CA PHE A 27 -9.82 -11.62 4.45
C PHE A 27 -10.17 -11.11 5.84
N ARG A 28 -9.61 -9.96 6.26
CA ARG A 28 -10.01 -9.28 7.49
C ARG A 28 -11.50 -8.90 7.44
N ASP A 29 -11.95 -8.27 6.35
CA ASP A 29 -13.35 -7.86 6.23
C ASP A 29 -14.29 -9.07 6.20
N ILE A 30 -13.94 -10.13 5.47
CA ILE A 30 -14.69 -11.40 5.48
C ILE A 30 -14.70 -12.04 6.88
N HIS A 31 -13.58 -12.01 7.59
CA HIS A 31 -13.48 -12.52 8.96
C HIS A 31 -14.42 -11.76 9.90
N GLN A 32 -14.48 -10.44 9.77
CA GLN A 32 -15.36 -9.57 10.57
C GLN A 32 -16.85 -9.86 10.33
N LEU A 33 -17.23 -10.26 9.11
CA LEU A 33 -18.61 -10.64 8.77
C LEU A 33 -19.11 -11.91 9.45
N VAL A 34 -18.23 -12.73 10.04
CA VAL A 34 -18.62 -13.93 10.80
C VAL A 34 -19.15 -13.57 12.20
N VAL A 35 -18.85 -12.38 12.70
CA VAL A 35 -19.26 -11.91 14.02
C VAL A 35 -20.68 -11.33 13.95
N ALA A 36 -21.59 -11.86 14.78
CA ALA A 36 -22.99 -11.43 14.79
C ALA A 36 -23.15 -9.92 15.05
N GLN A 37 -22.34 -9.37 15.96
CA GLN A 37 -22.31 -7.94 16.26
C GLN A 37 -22.07 -7.09 15.01
N THR A 38 -21.13 -7.48 14.14
CA THR A 38 -20.85 -6.75 12.89
C THR A 38 -22.08 -6.73 11.98
N ILE A 39 -22.80 -7.85 11.88
CA ILE A 39 -24.01 -7.94 11.05
C ILE A 39 -25.11 -7.04 11.61
N GLU A 40 -25.30 -7.04 12.93
CA GLU A 40 -26.28 -6.18 13.60
C GLU A 40 -25.97 -4.69 13.40
N GLU A 41 -24.70 -4.30 13.50
CA GLU A 41 -24.27 -2.93 13.22
C GLU A 41 -24.56 -2.53 11.77
N ILE A 42 -24.22 -3.38 10.80
CA ILE A 42 -24.50 -3.13 9.38
C ILE A 42 -26.00 -2.92 9.15
N LEU A 43 -26.86 -3.75 9.74
CA LEU A 43 -28.32 -3.62 9.63
C LEU A 43 -28.85 -2.33 10.28
N ALA A 44 -28.18 -1.85 11.33
CA ALA A 44 -28.46 -0.57 11.96
C ALA A 44 -27.88 0.64 11.19
N GLY A 45 -27.19 0.42 10.08
CA GLY A 45 -26.51 1.46 9.31
C GLY A 45 -25.26 2.01 10.01
N GLN A 46 -24.61 1.19 10.83
CA GLN A 46 -23.41 1.53 11.59
C GLN A 46 -22.26 0.55 11.31
N MET A 47 -21.05 0.97 11.63
CA MET A 47 -19.85 0.13 11.58
C MET A 47 -18.85 0.60 12.64
N ASN A 48 -18.44 -0.29 13.54
CA ASN A 48 -17.63 0.00 14.72
C ASN A 48 -18.22 1.18 15.53
N GLY A 49 -19.54 1.20 15.69
CA GLY A 49 -20.27 2.27 16.39
C GLY A 49 -20.36 3.62 15.66
N ASN A 50 -19.85 3.74 14.44
CA ASN A 50 -19.94 4.96 13.63
C ASN A 50 -21.04 4.83 12.56
N PRO A 51 -21.77 5.91 12.22
CA PRO A 51 -22.73 5.88 11.12
C PRO A 51 -22.04 5.62 9.77
N VAL A 52 -22.59 4.72 8.97
CA VAL A 52 -22.14 4.51 7.60
C VAL A 52 -22.71 5.61 6.71
N THR A 53 -21.91 6.65 6.47
CA THR A 53 -22.29 7.78 5.61
C THR A 53 -21.93 7.54 4.15
N GLU A 54 -22.58 8.28 3.24
CA GLU A 54 -22.23 8.26 1.81
C GLU A 54 -20.75 8.63 1.58
N SER A 55 -20.23 9.61 2.33
CA SER A 55 -18.83 10.01 2.23
C SER A 55 -17.86 8.94 2.72
N ALA A 56 -18.22 8.19 3.77
CA ALA A 56 -17.44 7.05 4.24
C ALA A 56 -17.41 5.92 3.20
N MET A 57 -18.55 5.63 2.56
CA MET A 57 -18.64 4.64 1.49
C MET A 57 -17.81 5.03 0.26
N PHE A 58 -17.88 6.30 -0.15
CA PHE A 58 -17.05 6.81 -1.23
C PHE A 58 -15.55 6.73 -0.91
N ALA A 59 -15.16 7.11 0.31
CA ALA A 59 -13.76 7.01 0.75
C ALA A 59 -13.26 5.56 0.74
N GLY A 60 -14.08 4.61 1.18
CA GLY A 60 -13.79 3.18 1.11
C GLY A 60 -13.60 2.69 -0.33
N ALA A 61 -14.53 3.03 -1.24
CA ALA A 61 -14.42 2.68 -2.66
C ALA A 61 -13.15 3.26 -3.31
N PHE A 62 -12.86 4.53 -3.02
CA PHE A 62 -11.66 5.19 -3.51
C PHE A 62 -10.36 4.53 -2.99
N ALA A 63 -10.34 4.13 -1.72
CA ALA A 63 -9.20 3.42 -1.13
C ALA A 63 -8.95 2.06 -1.79
N VAL A 64 -10.02 1.30 -2.07
CA VAL A 64 -9.94 0.01 -2.79
C VAL A 64 -9.32 0.20 -4.18
N GLU A 65 -9.76 1.21 -4.93
CA GLU A 65 -9.20 1.53 -6.24
C GLU A 65 -7.71 1.90 -6.17
N LEU A 66 -7.27 2.63 -5.13
CA LEU A 66 -5.86 2.92 -4.93
C LEU A 66 -5.01 1.65 -4.75
N PHE A 67 -5.54 0.63 -4.06
CA PHE A 67 -4.82 -0.63 -3.86
C PHE A 67 -4.70 -1.40 -5.17
N LEU A 68 -5.80 -1.51 -5.92
CA LEU A 68 -5.83 -2.16 -7.23
C LEU A 68 -4.89 -1.46 -8.23
N LEU A 69 -4.90 -0.13 -8.25
CA LEU A 69 -3.96 0.67 -9.04
C LEU A 69 -2.52 0.45 -8.59
N GLY A 70 -2.24 0.33 -7.29
CA GLY A 70 -0.91 -0.01 -6.79
C GLY A 70 -0.40 -1.34 -7.32
N MET A 71 -1.26 -2.36 -7.34
CA MET A 71 -0.94 -3.66 -7.93
C MET A 71 -0.61 -3.54 -9.43
N LEU A 72 -1.44 -2.85 -10.22
CA LEU A 72 -1.29 -2.78 -11.68
C LEU A 72 -0.16 -1.83 -12.10
N LEU A 73 -0.17 -0.60 -11.60
CA LEU A 73 0.73 0.48 -12.03
C LEU A 73 2.17 0.24 -11.61
N SER A 74 2.41 -0.57 -10.57
CA SER A 74 3.77 -1.02 -10.20
C SER A 74 4.44 -1.87 -11.28
N ARG A 75 3.67 -2.42 -12.24
CA ARG A 75 4.20 -3.20 -13.38
C ARG A 75 4.09 -2.46 -14.71
N LEU A 76 3.00 -1.71 -14.89
CA LEU A 76 2.67 -1.13 -16.20
C LEU A 76 3.34 0.23 -16.44
N LEU A 77 3.63 1.00 -15.38
CA LEU A 77 4.24 2.31 -15.54
C LEU A 77 5.75 2.22 -15.78
N LYS A 78 6.27 3.19 -16.54
CA LYS A 78 7.71 3.44 -16.60
C LYS A 78 8.24 3.69 -15.19
N GLN A 79 9.44 3.18 -14.92
CA GLN A 79 10.12 3.17 -13.62
C GLN A 79 9.95 4.46 -12.79
N LYS A 80 10.18 5.64 -13.38
CA LYS A 80 10.06 6.93 -12.66
C LYS A 80 8.67 7.15 -12.08
N HIS A 81 7.62 6.81 -12.83
CA HIS A 81 6.23 7.02 -12.43
C HIS A 81 5.77 5.94 -11.46
N ALA A 82 6.15 4.67 -11.69
CA ALA A 82 5.88 3.57 -10.76
C ALA A 82 6.47 3.86 -9.38
N ARG A 83 7.71 4.36 -9.34
CA ARG A 83 8.37 4.78 -8.09
C ARG A 83 7.61 5.89 -7.38
N LEU A 84 7.30 6.98 -8.09
CA LEU A 84 6.64 8.14 -7.48
C LEU A 84 5.25 7.75 -6.94
N PHE A 85 4.49 6.97 -7.72
CA PHE A 85 3.20 6.44 -7.31
C PHE A 85 3.32 5.70 -5.97
N ASN A 86 4.22 4.72 -5.88
CA ASN A 86 4.36 3.91 -4.68
C ASN A 86 4.89 4.70 -3.46
N LEU A 87 5.74 5.71 -3.69
CA LEU A 87 6.22 6.58 -2.61
C LEU A 87 5.13 7.46 -2.00
N VAL A 88 4.08 7.79 -2.78
CA VAL A 88 2.96 8.61 -2.31
C VAL A 88 1.83 7.73 -1.77
N VAL A 89 1.45 6.70 -2.53
CA VAL A 89 0.25 5.92 -2.25
C VAL A 89 0.44 4.94 -1.10
N ALA A 90 1.62 4.35 -0.91
CA ALA A 90 1.83 3.43 0.22
C ALA A 90 1.72 4.13 1.59
N PRO A 91 2.28 5.34 1.81
CA PRO A 91 2.01 6.11 3.02
C PRO A 91 0.55 6.50 3.18
N LEU A 92 -0.14 6.91 2.11
CA LEU A 92 -1.57 7.24 2.18
C LEU A 92 -2.41 6.02 2.57
N ALA A 93 -2.11 4.85 2.02
CA ALA A 93 -2.75 3.59 2.38
C ALA A 93 -2.49 3.22 3.85
N ALA A 94 -1.26 3.41 4.34
CA ALA A 94 -0.93 3.20 5.75
C ALA A 94 -1.62 4.20 6.69
N LEU A 95 -1.84 5.44 6.26
CA LEU A 95 -2.67 6.39 7.04
C LEU A 95 -4.14 5.98 7.02
N GLY A 96 -4.62 5.42 5.91
CA GLY A 96 -5.97 4.91 5.75
C GLY A 96 -6.35 3.83 6.77
N THR A 97 -5.39 2.98 7.19
CA THR A 97 -5.64 1.95 8.21
C THR A 97 -5.96 2.51 9.60
N PHE A 98 -5.73 3.81 9.84
CA PHE A 98 -6.04 4.47 11.11
C PHE A 98 -7.36 5.26 11.08
N ILE A 99 -8.05 5.33 9.93
CA ILE A 99 -9.35 6.01 9.83
C ILE A 99 -10.43 5.26 10.62
N ALA A 100 -10.38 3.93 10.60
CA ALA A 100 -11.17 3.05 11.45
C ALA A 100 -10.20 2.27 12.35
N PRO A 101 -9.98 2.72 13.61
CA PRO A 101 -9.04 2.08 14.50
C PRO A 101 -9.42 0.62 14.78
N PRO A 102 -8.43 -0.29 14.88
CA PRO A 102 -8.65 -1.66 15.34
C PRO A 102 -9.37 -1.69 16.70
N THR A 103 -10.35 -2.57 16.85
CA THR A 103 -11.12 -2.71 18.10
C THR A 103 -10.84 -4.00 18.86
N ASP A 104 -10.39 -5.05 18.16
CA ASP A 104 -10.12 -6.37 18.71
C ASP A 104 -8.76 -6.94 18.26
N LEU A 105 -8.41 -8.12 18.79
CA LEU A 105 -7.08 -8.71 18.59
C LEU A 105 -6.80 -9.07 17.14
N ASP A 106 -7.79 -9.57 16.42
CA ASP A 106 -7.66 -9.91 15.01
C ASP A 106 -7.55 -8.64 14.15
N ASP A 107 -8.30 -7.58 14.42
CA ASP A 107 -8.10 -6.29 13.76
C ASP A 107 -6.67 -5.77 13.92
N TYR A 108 -6.11 -5.81 15.13
CA TYR A 108 -4.73 -5.38 15.37
C TYR A 108 -3.72 -6.23 14.59
N PHE A 109 -3.96 -7.54 14.50
CA PHE A 109 -3.10 -8.45 13.76
C PHE A 109 -3.09 -8.12 12.26
N PHE A 110 -4.28 -8.05 11.64
CA PHE A 110 -4.41 -7.71 10.22
C PHE A 110 -3.86 -6.31 9.91
N ALA A 111 -4.16 -5.32 10.75
CA ALA A 111 -3.64 -3.96 10.59
C ALA A 111 -2.10 -3.93 10.64
N THR A 112 -1.49 -4.66 11.58
CA THR A 112 -0.03 -4.74 11.69
C THR A 112 0.61 -5.36 10.45
N VAL A 113 0.05 -6.47 9.95
CA VAL A 113 0.55 -7.14 8.72
C VAL A 113 0.45 -6.20 7.51
N VAL A 114 -0.66 -5.50 7.35
CA VAL A 114 -0.87 -4.55 6.26
C VAL A 114 0.08 -3.34 6.38
N LEU A 115 0.27 -2.78 7.57
CA LEU A 115 1.22 -1.68 7.82
C LEU A 115 2.66 -2.07 7.50
N VAL A 116 3.10 -3.25 7.93
CA VAL A 116 4.43 -3.79 7.57
C VAL A 116 4.56 -3.95 6.06
N THR A 117 3.50 -4.38 5.38
CA THR A 117 3.47 -4.53 3.92
C THR A 117 3.63 -3.18 3.21
N PHE A 118 2.90 -2.14 3.65
CA PHE A 118 3.08 -0.79 3.09
C PHE A 118 4.46 -0.20 3.38
N GLY A 119 5.01 -0.46 4.58
CA GLY A 119 6.39 -0.11 4.91
C GLY A 119 7.40 -0.77 3.96
N ALA A 120 7.20 -2.04 3.64
CA ALA A 120 8.03 -2.78 2.67
C ALA A 120 7.91 -2.20 1.25
N ILE A 121 6.69 -1.90 0.78
CA ILE A 121 6.45 -1.25 -0.51
C ILE A 121 7.20 0.09 -0.58
N PHE A 122 7.04 0.93 0.45
CA PHE A 122 7.71 2.22 0.52
C PHE A 122 9.24 2.09 0.50
N ALA A 123 9.79 1.18 1.31
CA ALA A 123 11.23 0.93 1.35
C ALA A 123 11.79 0.42 0.01
N LEU A 124 11.05 -0.44 -0.69
CA LEU A 124 11.44 -0.93 -2.03
C LEU A 124 11.33 0.19 -3.07
N ALA A 125 10.30 1.03 -3.01
CA ALA A 125 10.16 2.19 -3.88
C ALA A 125 11.29 3.22 -3.67
N LEU A 126 11.78 3.40 -2.45
CA LEU A 126 12.96 4.23 -2.17
C LEU A 126 14.23 3.67 -2.83
N LYS A 127 14.39 2.34 -2.85
CA LYS A 127 15.53 1.66 -3.47
C LYS A 127 15.45 1.64 -5.00
N TRP A 128 14.27 1.91 -5.58
CA TRP A 128 14.05 1.93 -7.01
C TRP A 128 14.74 3.15 -7.63
N ARG A 129 15.90 2.97 -8.28
CA ARG A 129 16.74 4.08 -8.76
C ARG A 129 16.37 4.54 -10.16
N THR A 130 15.93 5.78 -10.32
CA THR A 130 15.72 6.35 -11.65
C THR A 130 17.04 6.47 -12.44
N SER A 131 17.04 6.14 -13.73
CA SER A 131 18.22 6.20 -14.62
C SER A 131 18.99 7.53 -14.56
N ALA A 132 18.30 8.66 -14.31
CA ALA A 132 18.94 9.97 -14.12
C ALA A 132 19.92 10.04 -12.92
N SER A 133 19.66 9.27 -11.85
CA SER A 133 20.55 9.20 -10.68
C SER A 133 21.80 8.34 -10.92
N ALA A 134 21.76 7.44 -11.91
CA ALA A 134 22.92 6.67 -12.35
C ALA A 134 23.84 7.54 -13.22
N ILE A 135 23.27 8.34 -14.13
CA ILE A 135 24.02 9.23 -15.02
C ILE A 135 24.83 10.26 -14.24
N ASN A 136 24.21 11.00 -13.30
CA ASN A 136 24.91 12.01 -12.50
C ASN A 136 26.10 11.42 -11.72
N ARG A 137 26.01 10.19 -11.20
CA ARG A 137 27.12 9.58 -10.46
C ARG A 137 28.32 9.26 -11.35
N VAL A 138 28.10 8.83 -12.59
CA VAL A 138 29.20 8.60 -13.54
C VAL A 138 29.87 9.93 -13.88
N THR A 139 29.10 10.98 -14.12
CA THR A 139 29.64 12.31 -14.45
C THR A 139 30.42 12.96 -13.30
N TYR A 140 30.03 12.72 -12.04
CA TYR A 140 30.79 13.19 -10.87
C TYR A 140 32.03 12.34 -10.58
N ALA A 141 31.99 11.02 -10.84
CA ALA A 141 33.15 10.16 -10.68
C ALA A 141 34.25 10.46 -11.73
N GLU A 142 33.87 10.85 -12.94
CA GLU A 142 34.79 11.25 -14.01
C GLU A 142 35.42 12.63 -13.79
N LYS A 143 34.78 13.49 -12.99
CA LYS A 143 35.27 14.84 -12.64
C LYS A 143 36.06 14.91 -11.32
N ALA A 144 36.28 13.80 -10.64
CA ALA A 144 37.07 13.79 -9.41
C ALA A 144 38.56 14.01 -9.75
N PRO A 145 39.24 15.01 -9.17
CA PRO A 145 40.66 15.23 -9.42
C PRO A 145 41.48 14.02 -8.91
N SER A 146 42.37 13.54 -9.78
CA SER A 146 43.32 12.44 -9.54
C SER A 146 44.32 12.74 -8.44
#